data_AF-A0A8C5Q356-F1
#
_entry.id   AF-A0A8C5Q356-F1
#
_cell.length_a   1.000
_cell.length_b   1.000
_cell.length_c   1.000
_cell.angle_alpha   90.00
_cell.angle_beta   90.00
_cell.angle_gamma   90.00
#
_symmetry.space_group_name_H-M   'P 1'
#
loop_
_entity.id
_entity.type
_entity.pdbx_description
1 polymer ?
#
loop_
_entity_poly.entity_id
_entity_poly.type
_entity_poly.pdbx_seq_one_letter_code
_entity_poly.pdbx_strand_id
1 'polypeptide(L)' 'MSAPKMTELETAFCTIIDVFDKYSSAEGNNMTLSKGKMKMLMEKELPLLLSDLGNSFGKFITALVKLTSTLK' A
#
# COMPACT_ATOMS: atom_id res chain seq x y z
N MET A 1 -0.72 33.51 9.96
CA MET A 1 -1.81 32.62 9.53
C MET A 1 -1.36 31.20 9.82
N SER A 2 -1.93 30.52 10.81
CA SER A 2 -1.59 29.11 11.09
C SER A 2 -2.12 28.24 9.96
N ALA A 3 -1.25 27.41 9.37
CA ALA A 3 -1.64 26.48 8.31
C ALA A 3 -2.79 25.56 8.79
N PRO A 4 -3.74 25.20 7.92
CA PRO A 4 -4.79 24.25 8.27
C PRO A 4 -4.15 22.95 8.75
N LYS A 5 -4.56 22.50 9.94
CA LYS A 5 -4.08 21.26 10.55
C LYS A 5 -4.79 20.12 9.83
N MET A 6 -4.03 19.26 9.14
CA MET A 6 -4.62 18.08 8.52
C MET A 6 -5.39 17.27 9.56
N THR A 7 -6.58 16.82 9.17
CA THR A 7 -7.35 15.88 9.98
C THR A 7 -6.58 14.56 10.12
N GLU A 8 -6.94 13.77 11.13
CA GLU A 8 -6.34 12.44 11.33
C GLU A 8 -6.53 11.55 10.09
N LEU A 9 -7.67 11.67 9.42
CA LEU A 9 -7.97 10.92 8.20
C LEU A 9 -7.10 11.37 7.02
N GLU A 10 -6.98 12.68 6.78
CA GLU A 10 -6.11 13.21 5.73
C GLU A 10 -4.66 12.79 5.96
N THR A 11 -4.19 12.83 7.21
CA THR A 11 -2.85 12.39 7.58
C THR A 11 -2.65 10.90 7.32
N ALA A 12 -3.63 10.06 7.66
CA ALA A 12 -3.57 8.63 7.39
C ALA A 12 -3.52 8.34 5.87
N PHE A 13 -4.33 9.03 5.07
CA PHE A 13 -4.31 8.89 3.62
C PHE A 13 -2.98 9.38 3.01
N CYS A 14 -2.47 10.53 3.42
CA CYS A 14 -1.15 11.01 3.00
C CYS A 14 -0.06 9.97 3.34
N THR A 15 -0.12 9.38 4.54
CA THR A 15 0.84 8.33 4.95
C THR A 15 0.74 7.10 4.06
N ILE A 16 -0.48 6.65 3.72
CA ILE A 16 -0.68 5.50 2.81
C ILE A 16 -0.13 5.81 1.41
N ILE A 17 -0.37 7.02 0.90
CA ILE A 17 0.11 7.46 -0.42
C ILE A 17 1.64 7.59 -0.43
N ASP A 18 2.24 8.20 0.59
CA ASP A 18 3.70 8.37 0.67
C ASP A 18 4.42 7.02 0.77
N VAL A 19 3.85 6.09 1.55
CA VAL A 19 4.35 4.72 1.62
C VAL A 19 4.21 4.06 0.25
N PHE A 20 3.05 4.16 -0.40
CA PHE A 20 2.86 3.58 -1.73
C PHE A 20 3.86 4.14 -2.76
N ASP A 21 4.01 5.47 -2.83
CA ASP A 21 4.92 6.17 -3.75
C ASP A 21 6.38 5.76 -3.52
N LYS A 22 6.82 5.69 -2.26
CA LYS A 22 8.16 5.24 -1.88
C LYS A 22 8.51 3.86 -2.46
N TYR A 23 7.54 2.95 -2.56
CA TYR A 23 7.78 1.62 -3.11
C TYR A 23 7.50 1.52 -4.63
N SER A 24 6.64 2.37 -5.20
CA SER A 24 6.28 2.38 -6.65
C SER A 24 7.26 3.20 -7.51
N SER A 25 7.82 4.28 -6.98
CA SER A 25 8.74 5.20 -7.68
C SER A 25 10.07 4.54 -8.11
N ALA A 26 10.35 3.33 -7.65
CA ALA A 26 11.55 2.57 -8.01
C ALA A 26 11.47 1.81 -9.35
N GLU A 27 10.29 1.67 -9.96
CA GLU A 27 10.09 0.86 -11.19
C GLU A 27 9.76 1.69 -12.44
N GLY A 28 9.79 3.01 -12.36
CA GLY A 28 9.48 3.90 -13.48
C GLY A 28 8.00 3.98 -13.84
N ASN A 29 7.14 3.15 -13.22
CA ASN A 29 5.69 3.26 -13.28
C ASN A 29 5.12 3.52 -11.87
N ASN A 30 5.11 4.80 -11.48
CA ASN A 30 4.78 5.26 -10.12
C ASN A 30 3.33 4.97 -9.68
N MET A 31 2.49 4.49 -10.61
CA MET A 31 1.10 4.14 -10.33
C MET A 31 0.90 2.65 -10.00
N THR A 32 1.96 1.82 -10.10
CA THR A 32 1.85 0.38 -9.88
C THR A 32 2.97 -0.16 -9.00
N LEU A 33 2.64 -1.11 -8.13
CA LEU A 33 3.62 -1.90 -7.38
C LEU A 33 3.74 -3.29 -8.01
N SER A 34 4.94 -3.70 -8.41
CA SER A 34 5.15 -5.10 -8.77
C SER A 34 4.98 -6.00 -7.55
N LYS A 35 4.67 -7.27 -7.81
CA LYS A 35 4.44 -8.30 -6.78
C LYS A 35 5.57 -8.36 -5.73
N GLY A 36 6.83 -8.15 -6.15
CA GLY A 36 7.98 -8.10 -5.25
C GLY A 36 8.00 -6.88 -4.32
N LYS A 37 7.67 -5.68 -4.82
CA LYS A 37 7.60 -4.45 -4.03
C LYS A 37 6.40 -4.41 -3.10
N MET A 38 5.25 -4.92 -3.54
CA MET A 38 4.09 -5.10 -2.68
C MET A 38 4.39 -6.06 -1.51
N LYS A 39 5.09 -7.17 -1.79
CA LYS A 39 5.57 -8.09 -0.74
C LYS A 39 6.54 -7.41 0.23
N MET A 40 7.48 -6.62 -0.29
CA MET A 40 8.43 -5.86 0.53
C MET A 40 7.73 -4.80 1.39
N LEU A 41 6.78 -4.05 0.85
CA LEU A 41 5.96 -3.08 1.59
C LEU A 41 5.22 -3.78 2.72
N MET A 42 4.64 -4.96 2.48
CA MET A 42 3.94 -5.72 3.52
C MET A 42 4.87 -6.22 4.62
N GLU A 43 6.03 -6.74 4.26
CA GLU A 43 7.03 -7.23 5.22
C GLU A 43 7.62 -6.09 6.06
N LYS A 44 7.69 -4.87 5.51
CA LYS A 44 8.33 -3.72 6.16
C LYS A 44 7.36 -2.82 6.93
N GLU A 45 6.22 -2.51 6.34
CA GLU A 45 5.25 -1.54 6.86
C GLU A 45 4.09 -2.23 7.60
N LEU A 46 3.79 -3.49 7.27
CA LEU A 46 2.66 -4.25 7.84
C LEU A 46 3.05 -5.64 8.42
N PRO A 47 4.16 -5.78 9.17
CA PRO A 47 4.63 -7.09 9.67
C PRO A 47 3.67 -7.73 10.68
N LEU A 48 3.01 -6.92 11.51
CA LEU A 48 2.01 -7.40 12.47
C LEU A 48 0.73 -7.87 11.79
N LEU A 49 0.30 -7.18 10.73
CA LEU A 49 -0.85 -7.56 9.90
C LEU A 49 -0.58 -8.87 9.14
N LEU A 50 0.65 -9.10 8.69
CA LEU A 50 1.06 -10.39 8.14
C LEU A 50 1.09 -11.50 9.20
N SER A 51 1.44 -11.16 10.45
CA SER A 51 1.55 -12.13 11.53
C SER A 51 0.16 -12.54 12.07
N ASP A 52 -0.75 -11.58 12.21
CA ASP A 52 -2.09 -11.79 12.79
C ASP A 52 -3.09 -12.31 11.75
N LEU A 53 -2.91 -11.92 10.48
CA LEU A 53 -3.83 -12.21 9.37
C LEU A 53 -3.20 -13.07 8.26
N GLY A 54 -2.13 -13.81 8.57
CA GLY A 54 -1.21 -14.43 7.60
C GLY A 54 -1.84 -15.25 6.46
N ASN A 55 -3.05 -15.79 6.63
CA ASN A 55 -3.79 -16.48 5.56
C ASN A 55 -4.91 -15.65 4.90
N SER A 56 -5.49 -14.67 5.59
CA SER A 56 -6.63 -13.89 5.08
C SER A 56 -6.20 -12.62 4.35
N PHE A 57 -5.14 -11.95 4.82
CA PHE A 57 -4.60 -10.77 4.14
C PHE A 57 -3.91 -11.16 2.82
N GLY A 58 -3.18 -12.27 2.79
CA GLY A 58 -2.62 -12.81 1.53
C GLY A 58 -3.69 -13.09 0.47
N LYS A 59 -4.86 -13.59 0.88
CA LYS A 59 -6.02 -13.78 0.00
C LYS A 59 -6.61 -12.45 -0.47
N PHE A 60 -6.74 -11.47 0.43
CA PHE A 60 -7.22 -10.12 0.10
C PHE A 60 -6.32 -9.42 -0.92
N ILE A 61 -5.01 -9.48 -0.73
CA ILE A 61 -4.03 -8.92 -1.68
C ILE A 61 -4.08 -9.64 -3.02
N THR A 62 -4.21 -10.96 -3.02
CA THR A 62 -4.40 -11.72 -4.27
C THR A 62 -5.69 -11.31 -4.97
N ALA A 63 -6.76 -11.05 -4.22
CA ALA A 63 -8.03 -10.55 -4.77
C ALA A 63 -7.88 -9.14 -5.35
N LEU A 64 -7.20 -8.21 -4.66
CA LEU A 64 -6.91 -6.86 -5.17
C LEU A 64 -6.07 -6.91 -6.45
N VAL A 65 -4.99 -7.68 -6.47
CA VAL A 65 -4.14 -7.84 -7.66
C VAL A 65 -4.94 -8.41 -8.84
N LYS A 66 -5.79 -9.43 -8.59
CA LYS A 66 -6.69 -9.96 -9.62
C LYS A 66 -7.69 -8.91 -10.09
N LEU A 67 -8.34 -8.17 -9.18
CA LEU A 67 -9.31 -7.13 -9.51
C LEU A 67 -8.69 -6.05 -10.41
N THR A 68 -7.46 -5.62 -10.11
CA THR A 68 -6.73 -4.65 -10.94
C THR A 68 -6.32 -5.21 -12.32
N SER A 69 -6.13 -6.52 -12.44
CA SER A 69 -5.79 -7.17 -13.72
C SER A 69 -7.03 -7.47 -14.58
N THR A 70 -8.21 -7.61 -13.97
CA THR A 70 -9.49 -7.86 -14.63
C THR A 70 -10.13 -6.58 -15.19
N LEU A 71 -9.69 -5.40 -14.75
CA LEU A 71 -10.20 -4.10 -15.19
C LEU A 71 -9.49 -3.54 -16.46
N LYS A 72 -8.73 -4.38 -17.17
CA LYS A 72 -8.12 -4.05 -18.47
C LYS A 72 -8.86 -4.78 -19.59
#